data_AF-A0A967KM25-F1
#
_entry.id   AF-A0A967KM25-F1
#
_cell.length_a   1.000
_cell.length_b   1.000
_cell.length_c   1.000
_cell.angle_alpha   90.00
_cell.angle_beta   90.00
_cell.angle_gamma   90.00
#
_symmetry.space_group_name_H-M   'P 1'
#
loop_
_entity.id
_entity.type
_entity.pdbx_description
1 polymer ?
#
loop_
_entity_poly.entity_id
_entity_poly.type
_entity_poly.pdbx_seq_one_letter_code
_entity_poly.pdbx_strand_id
1 'polypeptide(L)'
;GVKTLFATHYHELTELAQQKPRVKNYNIAVKEWNDEIIFLRKLVEGATNRSYGIQVARLAGIPDQVIDRSKKILYRIENQEQDLADSFSDQKEASKGAVQMELFKNRAHFFVDTLAKLDISKMTPLEALNYLNALQEKAKNIAD
;
A
#
# COMPACT_ATOMS: atom_id res chain seq x y z
N GLY A 1 -13.52 33.93 -10.46
CA GLY A 1 -13.54 32.53 -10.94
C GLY A 1 -14.90 31.93 -10.65
N VAL A 2 -15.38 31.05 -11.54
CA VAL A 2 -16.70 30.40 -11.45
C VAL A 2 -16.79 29.43 -10.26
N LYS A 3 -18.02 29.18 -9.79
CA LYS A 3 -18.29 28.15 -8.77
C LYS A 3 -18.29 26.78 -9.47
N THR A 4 -17.48 25.85 -8.98
CA THR A 4 -17.33 24.51 -9.56
C THR A 4 -17.50 23.47 -8.46
N LEU A 5 -18.30 22.43 -8.73
CA LEU A 5 -18.35 21.21 -7.95
C LEU A 5 -17.68 20.11 -8.78
N PHE A 6 -16.76 19.35 -8.18
CA PHE A 6 -16.05 18.28 -8.87
C PHE A 6 -16.14 17.01 -8.02
N ALA A 7 -16.87 16.00 -8.52
CA ALA A 7 -17.00 14.70 -7.88
C ALA A 7 -15.98 13.74 -8.51
N THR A 8 -15.14 13.11 -7.68
CA THR A 8 -14.05 12.24 -8.14
C THR A 8 -13.80 11.08 -7.20
N HIS A 9 -13.19 10.02 -7.72
CA HIS A 9 -12.64 8.90 -6.95
C HIS A 9 -11.10 8.93 -6.88
N TYR A 10 -10.46 9.92 -7.48
CA TYR A 10 -9.01 10.12 -7.41
C TYR A 10 -8.63 10.81 -6.10
N HIS A 11 -7.95 10.07 -5.23
CA HIS A 11 -7.50 10.57 -3.93
C HIS A 11 -6.37 11.59 -4.06
N GLU A 12 -5.55 11.49 -5.12
CA GLU A 12 -4.41 12.37 -5.40
C GLU A 12 -4.85 13.82 -5.61
N LEU A 13 -6.08 14.03 -6.12
CA LEU A 13 -6.65 15.36 -6.30
C LEU A 13 -6.99 16.05 -4.98
N THR A 14 -7.07 15.32 -3.88
CA THR A 14 -7.33 15.92 -2.57
C THR A 14 -6.15 16.78 -2.09
N GLU A 15 -4.93 16.52 -2.56
CA GLU A 15 -3.76 17.36 -2.27
C GLU A 15 -3.86 18.76 -2.88
N LEU A 16 -4.71 18.93 -3.91
CA LEU A 16 -4.90 20.23 -4.56
C LEU A 16 -5.45 21.29 -3.60
N ALA A 17 -6.22 20.88 -2.59
CA ALA A 17 -6.71 21.76 -1.53
C ALA A 17 -5.56 22.35 -0.69
N GLN A 18 -4.41 21.68 -0.60
CA GLN A 18 -3.23 22.19 0.10
C GLN A 18 -2.48 23.24 -0.73
N GLN A 19 -2.49 23.11 -2.06
CA GLN A 19 -1.75 23.99 -2.97
C GLN A 19 -2.56 25.22 -3.41
N LYS A 20 -3.89 25.13 -3.38
CA LYS A 20 -4.79 26.18 -3.89
C LYS A 20 -5.75 26.64 -2.78
N PRO A 21 -5.63 27.89 -2.29
CA PRO A 21 -6.40 28.37 -1.13
C PRO A 21 -7.92 28.48 -1.36
N ARG A 22 -8.37 28.42 -2.62
CA ARG A 22 -9.78 28.47 -3.01
C ARG A 22 -10.39 27.09 -3.27
N VAL A 23 -9.61 26.01 -3.13
CA VAL A 23 -10.07 24.63 -3.28
C VAL A 23 -10.34 24.07 -1.89
N LYS A 24 -11.49 23.42 -1.73
CA LYS A 24 -11.89 22.76 -0.47
C LYS A 24 -12.32 21.33 -0.79
N ASN A 25 -11.82 20.39 0.00
CA ASN A 25 -12.25 19.00 -0.09
C ASN A 25 -13.49 18.77 0.75
N TYR A 26 -14.40 17.98 0.18
CA TYR A 26 -15.60 17.50 0.84
C TYR A 26 -15.79 16.03 0.51
N ASN A 27 -16.30 15.26 1.46
CA ASN A 27 -16.66 13.85 1.29
C ASN A 27 -18.07 13.57 1.82
N ILE A 28 -18.62 12.41 1.45
CA ILE A 28 -19.90 11.94 1.97
C ILE A 28 -19.62 11.13 3.24
N ALA A 29 -20.28 11.49 4.34
CA ALA A 29 -20.15 10.79 5.60
C ALA A 29 -20.69 9.36 5.52
N VAL A 30 -19.89 8.44 6.03
CA VAL A 30 -20.13 7.01 6.06
C VAL A 30 -20.06 6.51 7.51
N LYS A 31 -20.97 5.62 7.89
CA LYS A 31 -20.93 4.89 9.17
C LYS A 31 -20.78 3.40 8.92
N GLU A 32 -19.80 2.77 9.55
CA GLU A 32 -19.59 1.32 9.52
C GLU A 32 -20.36 0.65 10.68
N TRP A 33 -21.10 -0.42 10.40
CA TRP A 33 -21.85 -1.20 11.39
C TRP A 33 -21.92 -2.67 10.97
N ASN A 34 -21.40 -3.59 11.79
CA ASN A 34 -21.44 -5.04 11.54
C ASN A 34 -21.06 -5.44 10.09
N ASP A 35 -19.91 -4.98 9.61
CA ASP A 35 -19.43 -5.18 8.22
C ASP A 35 -20.29 -4.54 7.11
N GLU A 36 -21.33 -3.80 7.46
CA GLU A 36 -22.14 -2.99 6.55
C GLU A 36 -21.77 -1.51 6.61
N ILE A 37 -22.05 -0.82 5.50
CA ILE A 37 -21.80 0.61 5.35
C ILE A 37 -23.12 1.34 5.16
N ILE A 38 -23.34 2.35 6.00
CA ILE A 38 -24.48 3.24 5.94
C ILE A 38 -24.00 4.61 5.44
N PHE A 39 -24.46 4.98 4.25
CA PHE A 39 -24.23 6.32 3.69
C PHE A 39 -25.16 7.33 4.36
N LEU A 40 -24.61 8.26 5.14
CA LEU A 40 -25.39 9.25 5.88
C LEU A 40 -25.92 10.39 4.98
N ARG A 41 -25.56 10.39 3.68
CA ARG A 41 -25.90 11.42 2.68
C ARG A 41 -25.58 12.85 3.15
N LYS A 42 -24.63 12.98 4.07
CA LYS A 42 -24.21 14.23 4.67
C LYS A 42 -22.83 14.59 4.12
N LEU A 43 -22.68 15.80 3.59
CA LEU A 43 -21.39 16.31 3.17
C LEU A 43 -20.59 16.75 4.39
N VAL A 44 -19.33 16.35 4.49
CA VAL A 44 -18.41 16.72 5.56
C VAL A 44 -17.13 17.28 4.96
N GLU A 45 -16.56 18.30 5.61
CA GLU A 45 -15.27 18.87 5.19
C GLU A 45 -14.13 17.88 5.36
N GLY A 46 -13.21 17.87 4.39
CA GLY A 46 -12.02 17.03 4.39
C GLY A 46 -11.98 16.00 3.26
N ALA A 47 -10.83 15.35 3.12
CA ALA A 47 -10.63 14.20 2.24
C ALA A 47 -11.01 12.89 2.96
N THR A 48 -11.42 11.87 2.19
CA THR A 48 -11.51 10.50 2.71
C THR A 48 -10.25 9.74 2.33
N ASN A 49 -9.74 8.89 3.22
CA ASN A 49 -8.61 7.98 2.95
C ASN A 49 -9.06 6.54 2.72
N ARG A 50 -10.38 6.27 2.71
CA ARG A 50 -10.94 4.93 2.54
C ARG A 50 -11.74 4.82 1.26
N SER A 51 -11.53 3.70 0.57
CA SER A 51 -12.27 3.29 -0.63
C SER A 51 -13.30 2.23 -0.25
N TYR A 52 -14.58 2.48 -0.51
CA TYR A 52 -15.68 1.61 -0.09
C TYR A 52 -16.20 0.69 -1.21
N GLY A 53 -15.36 0.41 -2.22
CA GLY A 53 -15.78 -0.30 -3.43
C GLY A 53 -16.31 -1.72 -3.18
N ILE A 54 -15.66 -2.49 -2.30
CA ILE A 54 -16.09 -3.86 -1.96
C ILE A 54 -17.44 -3.83 -1.22
N GLN A 55 -17.66 -2.83 -0.36
CA GLN A 55 -18.88 -2.67 0.40
C GLN A 55 -20.04 -2.20 -0.50
N VAL A 56 -19.78 -1.31 -1.45
CA VAL A 56 -20.75 -0.93 -2.49
C VAL A 56 -21.11 -2.13 -3.38
N ALA A 57 -20.14 -2.95 -3.76
CA ALA A 57 -20.38 -4.19 -4.52
C ALA A 57 -21.32 -5.16 -3.77
N ARG A 58 -21.14 -5.31 -2.45
CA ARG A 58 -22.04 -6.11 -1.62
C ARG A 58 -23.47 -5.55 -1.62
N LEU A 59 -23.62 -4.23 -1.44
CA LEU A 59 -24.93 -3.55 -1.50
C LEU A 59 -25.59 -3.68 -2.88
N ALA A 60 -24.81 -3.79 -3.95
CA ALA A 60 -25.30 -4.01 -5.32
C ALA A 60 -25.74 -5.46 -5.59
N GLY A 61 -25.62 -6.36 -4.61
CA GLY A 61 -26.03 -7.77 -4.74
C GLY A 61 -25.02 -8.65 -5.47
N ILE A 62 -23.74 -8.26 -5.52
CA ILE A 62 -22.69 -9.12 -6.06
C ILE A 62 -22.54 -10.37 -5.16
N PRO A 63 -22.40 -11.58 -5.71
CA PRO A 63 -22.30 -12.81 -4.93
C PRO A 63 -21.20 -12.80 -3.88
N ASP A 64 -21.47 -13.34 -2.70
CA ASP A 64 -20.54 -13.34 -1.55
C ASP A 64 -19.19 -13.99 -1.87
N GLN A 65 -19.19 -15.04 -2.71
CA GLN A 65 -17.95 -15.68 -3.15
C GLN A 65 -17.00 -14.71 -3.88
N VAL A 66 -17.55 -13.76 -4.64
CA VAL A 66 -16.78 -12.72 -5.33
C VAL A 66 -16.30 -11.67 -4.33
N ILE A 67 -17.16 -11.26 -3.40
CA ILE A 67 -16.81 -10.31 -2.33
C ILE A 67 -15.65 -10.85 -1.49
N ASP A 68 -15.70 -12.10 -1.06
CA ASP A 68 -14.66 -12.73 -0.25
C ASP A 68 -13.34 -12.89 -1.00
N ARG A 69 -13.40 -13.22 -2.30
CA ARG A 69 -12.20 -13.23 -3.15
C ARG A 69 -11.59 -11.84 -3.26
N SER A 70 -12.42 -10.81 -3.50
CA SER A 70 -11.96 -9.43 -3.59
C SER A 70 -11.32 -8.94 -2.28
N LYS A 71 -11.88 -9.30 -1.11
CA LYS A 71 -11.26 -9.02 0.19
C LYS A 71 -9.88 -9.65 0.34
N LYS A 72 -9.72 -10.92 -0.07
CA LYS A 72 -8.43 -11.61 -0.03
C LYS A 72 -7.40 -10.97 -0.96
N ILE A 73 -7.83 -10.52 -2.15
CA ILE A 73 -6.95 -9.82 -3.10
C ILE A 73 -6.57 -8.45 -2.53
N LEU A 74 -7.53 -7.68 -2.00
CA LEU A 74 -7.28 -6.39 -1.36
C LEU A 74 -6.29 -6.55 -0.20
N TYR A 75 -6.49 -7.52 0.68
CA TYR A 75 -5.55 -7.82 1.74
C TYR A 75 -4.14 -8.10 1.20
N ARG A 76 -3.99 -8.86 0.12
CA ARG A 76 -2.66 -9.08 -0.48
C ARG A 76 -2.06 -7.80 -1.04
N ILE A 77 -2.86 -6.95 -1.69
CA ILE A 77 -2.37 -5.68 -2.26
C ILE A 77 -2.00 -4.73 -1.14
N GLU A 78 -2.83 -4.55 -0.11
CA GLU A 78 -2.55 -3.69 1.04
C GLU A 78 -1.34 -4.18 1.85
N ASN A 79 -1.12 -5.50 1.97
CA ASN A 79 0.06 -6.03 2.67
C ASN A 79 1.32 -6.03 1.78
N GLN A 80 1.20 -6.26 0.47
CA GLN A 80 2.32 -6.03 -0.46
C GLN A 80 2.65 -4.54 -0.56
N GLU A 81 1.64 -3.68 -0.46
CA GLU A 81 1.83 -2.24 -0.30
C GLU A 81 2.37 -1.90 1.07
N GLN A 82 2.03 -2.57 2.19
CA GLN A 82 2.71 -2.32 3.47
C GLN A 82 4.18 -2.73 3.47
N ASP A 83 4.54 -3.81 2.76
CA ASP A 83 5.93 -4.13 2.46
C ASP A 83 6.63 -3.05 1.57
N LEU A 84 5.85 -2.17 0.92
CA LEU A 84 6.33 -1.07 0.06
C LEU A 84 6.07 0.35 0.64
N ALA A 85 5.15 0.53 1.60
CA ALA A 85 4.59 1.81 2.01
C ALA A 85 5.19 2.32 3.32
N ASP A 86 5.78 1.42 4.13
CA ASP A 86 6.78 1.83 5.13
C ASP A 86 8.06 2.39 4.46
N SER A 87 8.16 2.31 3.13
CA SER A 87 9.25 2.89 2.33
C SER A 87 8.89 4.20 1.59
N PHE A 88 7.66 4.73 1.70
CA PHE A 88 7.27 5.96 0.99
C PHE A 88 6.47 6.95 1.84
N SER A 89 7.11 7.47 2.88
CA SER A 89 6.82 8.82 3.36
C SER A 89 8.07 9.69 3.22
N ASP A 90 8.47 10.03 1.99
CA ASP A 90 8.79 11.44 1.73
C ASP A 90 8.99 11.78 0.25
N GLN A 91 8.33 12.88 -0.10
CA GLN A 91 8.62 13.86 -1.15
C GLN A 91 8.05 13.74 -2.58
N LYS A 92 7.46 14.88 -2.91
CA LYS A 92 6.92 15.39 -4.17
C LYS A 92 7.95 15.47 -5.29
N GLU A 93 7.38 15.45 -6.50
CA GLU A 93 7.83 16.05 -7.76
C GLU A 93 8.84 15.30 -8.64
N ALA A 94 8.25 14.46 -9.50
CA ALA A 94 8.35 14.53 -10.96
C ALA A 94 9.74 14.56 -11.61
N SER A 95 10.19 13.39 -12.08
CA SER A 95 10.28 13.15 -13.53
C SER A 95 10.34 11.66 -13.85
N LYS A 96 9.53 11.28 -14.85
CA LYS A 96 9.61 10.10 -15.72
C LYS A 96 9.93 8.75 -15.03
N GLY A 97 8.87 7.96 -14.90
CA GLY A 97 8.88 6.58 -14.47
C GLY A 97 10.02 5.76 -15.09
N ALA A 98 10.90 5.29 -14.22
CA ALA A 98 11.77 4.12 -14.35
C ALA A 98 12.78 4.06 -13.19
N VAL A 99 13.15 5.20 -12.59
CA VAL A 99 14.35 5.27 -11.73
C VAL A 99 14.10 4.88 -10.27
N GLN A 100 12.86 5.02 -9.74
CA GLN A 100 12.59 4.70 -8.33
C GLN A 100 12.57 3.19 -8.05
N MET A 101 12.50 2.35 -9.09
CA MET A 101 12.57 0.90 -8.95
C MET A 101 13.99 0.37 -8.73
N GLU A 102 15.05 1.15 -8.99
CA GLU A 102 16.44 0.67 -8.88
C GLU A 102 17.07 0.96 -7.52
N LEU A 103 16.59 1.96 -6.77
CA LEU A 103 17.14 2.32 -5.46
C LEU A 103 16.68 1.39 -4.32
N PHE A 104 15.45 0.87 -4.39
CA PHE A 104 14.86 0.01 -3.33
C PHE A 104 14.98 -1.50 -3.60
N LYS A 105 15.37 -1.92 -4.82
CA LYS A 105 15.61 -3.34 -5.14
C LYS A 105 16.92 -3.87 -4.58
N ASN A 106 17.94 -3.03 -4.36
CA ASN A 106 19.31 -3.50 -4.11
C ASN A 106 19.53 -4.23 -2.77
N ARG A 107 18.79 -3.90 -1.70
CA ARG A 107 19.03 -4.51 -0.38
C ARG A 107 18.45 -5.92 -0.25
N ALA A 108 17.21 -6.12 -0.71
CA ALA A 108 16.58 -7.44 -0.70
C ALA A 108 17.19 -8.38 -1.75
N HIS A 109 17.56 -7.87 -2.94
CA HIS A 109 18.27 -8.69 -3.94
C HIS A 109 19.62 -9.20 -3.43
N PHE A 110 20.33 -8.45 -2.58
CA PHE A 110 21.61 -8.92 -2.05
C PHE A 110 21.47 -10.27 -1.33
N PHE A 111 20.51 -10.42 -0.42
CA PHE A 111 20.30 -11.67 0.29
C PHE A 111 19.74 -12.77 -0.61
N VAL A 112 18.80 -12.43 -1.51
CA VAL A 112 18.22 -13.38 -2.45
C VAL A 112 19.28 -13.93 -3.41
N ASP A 113 20.15 -13.08 -3.95
CA ASP A 113 21.26 -13.49 -4.82
C ASP A 113 22.32 -14.29 -4.07
N THR A 114 22.58 -13.94 -2.80
CA THR A 114 23.54 -14.65 -1.95
C THR A 114 23.05 -16.07 -1.63
N LEU A 115 21.76 -16.23 -1.35
CA LEU A 115 21.12 -17.52 -1.13
C LEU A 115 21.02 -18.34 -2.42
N ALA A 116 20.72 -17.71 -3.56
CA ALA A 116 20.64 -18.38 -4.86
C ALA A 116 21.99 -18.95 -5.33
N LYS A 117 23.11 -18.35 -4.90
CA LYS A 117 24.47 -18.82 -5.21
C LYS A 117 25.01 -19.84 -4.21
N LEU A 118 24.29 -20.12 -3.13
CA LEU A 118 24.74 -21.04 -2.07
C LEU A 118 24.43 -22.49 -2.47
N ASP A 119 25.48 -23.30 -2.65
CA ASP A 119 25.34 -24.73 -2.97
C ASP A 119 25.34 -25.57 -1.68
N ILE A 120 24.15 -25.82 -1.15
CA ILE A 120 23.92 -26.61 0.07
C ILE A 120 24.49 -28.03 -0.04
N SER A 121 24.62 -28.56 -1.26
CA SER A 121 25.05 -29.95 -1.51
C SER A 121 26.54 -30.17 -1.26
N LYS A 122 27.35 -29.10 -1.18
CA LYS A 122 28.81 -29.16 -1.01
C LYS A 122 29.29 -28.67 0.35
N MET A 123 28.38 -28.22 1.20
CA MET A 123 28.73 -27.67 2.52
C MET A 123 28.54 -28.72 3.59
N THR A 124 29.44 -28.74 4.57
CA THR A 124 29.22 -29.56 5.76
C THR A 124 28.10 -28.95 6.63
N PRO A 125 27.36 -29.77 7.39
CA PRO A 125 26.28 -29.25 8.25
C PRO A 125 26.75 -28.17 9.23
N LEU A 126 28.01 -28.24 9.68
CA LEU A 126 28.62 -27.25 10.56
C LEU A 126 28.88 -25.92 9.85
N GLU A 127 29.36 -25.96 8.60
CA GLU A 127 29.56 -24.76 7.78
C GLU A 127 28.24 -24.08 7.42
N ALA A 128 27.19 -24.86 7.13
CA ALA A 128 25.86 -24.32 6.88
C ALA A 128 25.31 -23.58 8.10
N LEU A 129 25.44 -24.15 9.29
CA LEU A 129 25.01 -23.51 10.55
C LEU A 129 25.80 -22.24 10.84
N ASN A 130 27.12 -22.25 10.63
CA ASN A 130 27.95 -21.07 10.80
C ASN A 130 27.60 -19.96 9.79
N TYR A 131 27.29 -20.33 8.55
CA TYR A 131 26.90 -19.39 7.49
C TYR A 131 25.54 -18.75 7.76
N LEU A 132 24.56 -19.54 8.22
CA LEU A 132 23.25 -19.02 8.64
C LEU A 132 23.36 -18.07 9.83
N ASN A 133 24.21 -18.39 10.81
CA ASN A 133 24.45 -17.51 11.95
C ASN A 133 25.07 -16.18 11.51
N ALA A 134 26.06 -16.22 10.59
CA ALA A 134 26.66 -15.02 10.03
C ALA A 134 25.67 -14.16 9.20
N LEU A 135 24.73 -14.78 8.47
CA LEU A 135 23.66 -14.07 7.77
C LEU A 135 22.67 -13.43 8.75
N GLN A 136 22.33 -14.13 9.84
CA GLN A 136 21.43 -13.64 10.87
C GLN A 136 22.01 -12.41 11.59
N GLU A 137 23.30 -12.44 11.94
CA GLU A 137 24.00 -11.30 12.52
C GLU A 137 24.06 -10.10 11.55
N LYS A 138 24.32 -10.35 10.26
CA LYS A 138 24.29 -9.29 9.24
C LYS A 138 22.90 -8.70 9.05
N ALA A 139 21.84 -9.50 9.16
CA ALA A 139 20.46 -9.01 9.06
C ALA A 139 20.07 -8.15 10.27
N LYS A 140 20.49 -8.53 11.50
CA LYS A 140 20.24 -7.73 12.71
C LYS A 140 20.94 -6.37 12.66
N ASN A 141 22.20 -6.34 12.24
CA ASN A 141 22.97 -5.08 12.13
C ASN A 141 22.45 -4.10 11.05
N ILE A 142 21.52 -4.52 10.20
CA ILE A 142 20.87 -3.66 9.19
C ILE A 142 19.51 -3.13 9.70
N ALA A 143 18.95 -3.75 10.74
CA ALA A 143 17.66 -3.39 11.32
C ALA A 143 17.75 -2.35 12.45
N ASP A 144 18.96 -2.13 13.00
CA ASP A 144 19.33 -1.00 13.89
C ASP A 144 19.93 0.17 13.08
#